data_AF-A0A958LC13-F1
#
_entry.id   AF-A0A958LC13-F1
#
_cell.length_a   1.000
_cell.length_b   1.000
_cell.length_c   1.000
_cell.angle_alpha   90.00
_cell.angle_beta   90.00
_cell.angle_gamma   90.00
#
_symmetry.space_group_name_H-M   'P 1'
#
loop_
_entity.id
_entity.type
_entity.pdbx_description
1 polymer ?
#
loop_
_entity_poly.entity_id
_entity_poly.type
_entity_poly.pdbx_seq_one_letter_code
_entity_poly.pdbx_strand_id
1 'polypeptide(L)'
;MLRCEDPAKAERASNQDQPADMLKRFLLTCIAVLLLLVLAVLLLQTLFPVYAPEIVKYALQGSGYRLRQLDVERPTLNVLTIDRVVLEGTGEDAAGSITLSSVLVRYSLSSLLAKKLESVHVTSGAAVIMPSEAAGADAAHLPSPPALIAAIPAREIEIDDLRIEDRRSTPEVVTSISGRLRATDRLAAATARLSRPDAFAVSGAASITSAGDISAIVFDERTPEDPMLRADSVRGNTSGEALPLSGSLYLDIPRLMRFLGDLSAVGSSPVHADVGTLNATWNLTVPERLPESFSQFLS
;
A
#
# COMPACT_ATOMS: atom_id res chain seq x y z
N MET A 1 94.04 15.14 17.75
CA MET A 1 93.63 14.26 16.62
C MET A 1 92.11 14.20 16.62
N LEU A 2 91.46 15.01 15.79
CA LEU A 2 90.00 15.03 15.64
C LEU A 2 89.66 14.06 14.49
N ARG A 3 88.91 13.01 14.80
CA ARG A 3 88.39 12.04 13.83
C ARG A 3 87.21 12.71 13.11
N CYS A 4 87.41 13.10 11.85
CA CYS A 4 86.29 13.44 10.97
C CYS A 4 85.55 12.14 10.64
N GLU A 5 84.40 11.92 11.26
CA GLU A 5 83.43 10.93 10.78
C GLU A 5 82.70 11.48 9.56
N ASP A 6 82.63 10.63 8.54
CA ASP A 6 82.19 10.94 7.19
C ASP A 6 80.65 11.09 7.17
N PRO A 7 80.10 12.31 6.98
CA PRO A 7 78.66 12.57 7.11
C PRO A 7 77.84 11.84 6.04
N ALA A 8 78.47 11.38 4.96
CA ALA A 8 77.82 10.65 3.88
C ALA A 8 77.32 9.24 4.26
N LYS A 9 77.81 8.66 5.37
CA LYS A 9 77.34 7.34 5.84
C LYS A 9 76.09 7.41 6.72
N ALA A 10 75.83 8.53 7.39
CA ALA A 10 74.64 8.69 8.22
C ALA A 10 73.35 8.86 7.39
N GLU A 11 73.46 9.45 6.20
CA GLU A 11 72.30 9.77 5.36
C GLU A 11 71.74 8.55 4.60
N ARG A 12 72.57 7.53 4.32
CA ARG A 12 72.14 6.31 3.60
C ARG A 12 71.38 5.31 4.48
N ALA A 13 71.56 5.32 5.79
CA ALA A 13 70.82 4.44 6.70
C ALA A 13 69.39 4.94 7.01
N SER A 14 69.13 6.24 6.84
CA SER A 14 67.84 6.85 7.17
C SER A 14 66.74 6.59 6.13
N ASN A 15 67.12 6.33 4.87
CA ASN A 15 66.16 6.30 3.75
C ASN A 15 65.64 4.89 3.40
N GLN A 16 66.23 3.83 3.96
CA GLN A 16 65.91 2.45 3.55
C GLN A 16 64.77 1.80 4.37
N ASP A 17 64.46 2.34 5.56
CA ASP A 17 63.36 1.86 6.41
C ASP A 17 62.01 2.59 6.19
N GLN A 18 62.01 3.71 5.45
CA GLN A 18 60.80 4.51 5.22
C GLN A 18 59.64 3.80 4.49
N PRO A 19 59.83 2.99 3.42
CA PRO A 19 58.70 2.44 2.68
C PRO A 19 57.95 1.34 3.44
N ALA A 20 58.65 0.55 4.26
CA ALA A 20 58.04 -0.52 5.06
C ALA A 20 57.17 0.06 6.20
N ASP A 21 57.63 1.14 6.81
CA ASP A 21 56.90 1.83 7.88
C ASP A 21 55.68 2.60 7.34
N MET A 22 55.77 3.18 6.14
CA MET A 22 54.61 3.80 5.47
C MET A 22 53.53 2.77 5.12
N LEU A 23 53.92 1.61 4.56
CA LEU A 23 52.98 0.54 4.23
C LEU A 23 52.28 0.01 5.49
N LYS A 24 53.03 -0.20 6.58
CA LYS A 24 52.48 -0.68 7.86
C LYS A 24 51.47 0.30 8.45
N ARG A 25 51.78 1.61 8.44
CA ARG A 25 50.86 2.66 8.91
C ARG A 25 49.61 2.77 8.05
N PHE A 26 49.76 2.69 6.73
CA PHE A 26 48.62 2.67 5.80
C PHE A 26 47.71 1.47 6.07
N LEU A 27 48.29 0.27 6.20
CA LEU A 27 47.53 -0.97 6.43
C LEU A 27 46.82 -0.97 7.79
N LEU A 28 47.47 -0.47 8.84
CA LEU A 28 46.84 -0.24 10.15
C LEU A 28 45.67 0.74 10.08
N THR A 29 45.79 1.79 9.27
CA THR A 29 44.74 2.80 9.10
C THR A 29 43.55 2.19 8.36
N CYS A 30 43.79 1.44 7.28
CA CYS A 30 42.73 0.70 6.57
C CYS A 30 42.02 -0.30 7.49
N ILE A 31 42.75 -1.07 8.29
CA ILE A 31 42.16 -2.00 9.26
C ILE A 31 41.32 -1.23 10.28
N ALA A 32 41.84 -0.15 10.87
CA ALA A 32 41.12 0.64 11.85
C ALA A 32 39.81 1.23 11.28
N VAL A 33 39.85 1.76 10.05
CA VAL A 33 38.66 2.27 9.35
C VAL A 33 37.66 1.14 9.09
N LEU A 34 38.13 -0.02 8.61
CA LEU A 34 37.27 -1.19 8.38
C LEU A 34 36.60 -1.65 9.69
N LEU A 35 37.36 -1.71 10.78
CA LEU A 35 36.88 -2.14 12.09
C LEU A 35 35.86 -1.15 12.66
N LEU A 36 36.09 0.14 12.48
CA LEU A 36 35.13 1.19 12.86
C LEU A 36 33.86 1.11 12.02
N LEU A 37 33.96 0.79 10.73
CA LEU A 37 32.82 0.63 9.84
C LEU A 37 32.00 -0.61 10.20
N VAL A 38 32.65 -1.73 10.51
CA VAL A 38 32.00 -2.94 11.04
C VAL A 38 31.30 -2.66 12.37
N LEU A 39 31.95 -1.94 13.28
CA LEU A 39 31.36 -1.54 14.57
C LEU A 39 30.15 -0.62 14.37
N ALA A 40 30.22 0.34 13.45
CA ALA A 40 29.11 1.21 13.11
C ALA A 40 27.92 0.42 12.54
N VAL A 41 28.17 -0.55 11.66
CA VAL A 41 27.12 -1.44 11.13
C VAL A 41 26.49 -2.29 12.24
N LEU A 42 27.29 -2.84 13.15
CA LEU A 42 26.80 -3.60 14.32
C LEU A 42 25.96 -2.72 15.27
N LEU A 43 26.41 -1.50 15.55
CA LEU A 43 25.64 -0.53 16.33
C LEU A 43 24.34 -0.16 15.64
N LEU A 44 24.37 0.08 14.33
CA LEU A 44 23.17 0.39 13.57
C LEU A 44 22.19 -0.79 13.62
N GLN A 45 22.65 -2.03 13.45
CA GLN A 45 21.81 -3.22 13.54
C GLN A 45 21.17 -3.43 14.91
N THR A 46 21.87 -3.06 16.00
CA THR A 46 21.35 -3.22 17.37
C THR A 46 20.44 -2.08 17.79
N LEU A 47 20.73 -0.84 17.37
CA LEU A 47 19.94 0.34 17.72
C LEU A 47 18.72 0.52 16.81
N PHE A 48 18.77 0.08 15.55
CA PHE A 48 17.69 0.29 14.59
C PHE A 48 16.34 -0.28 15.06
N PRO A 49 16.22 -1.52 15.58
CA PRO A 49 14.95 -2.03 16.11
C PRO A 49 14.34 -1.16 17.22
N VAL A 50 15.17 -0.44 17.98
CA VAL A 50 14.73 0.44 19.08
C VAL A 50 14.22 1.78 18.55
N TYR A 51 14.89 2.37 17.55
CA TYR A 51 14.54 3.69 17.02
C TYR A 51 13.54 3.66 15.87
N ALA A 52 13.48 2.57 15.09
CA ALA A 52 12.57 2.44 13.96
C ALA A 52 11.09 2.65 14.35
N PRO A 53 10.57 2.10 15.47
CA PRO A 53 9.19 2.34 15.88
C PRO A 53 8.87 3.80 16.14
N GLU A 54 9.77 4.57 16.74
CA GLU A 54 9.53 6.00 17.00
C GLU A 54 9.50 6.80 15.70
N ILE A 55 10.40 6.53 14.76
CA ILE A 55 10.39 7.19 13.43
C ILE A 55 9.07 6.90 12.70
N VAL A 56 8.65 5.63 12.69
CA VAL A 56 7.41 5.19 12.04
C VAL A 56 6.18 5.84 12.71
N LYS A 57 6.18 5.90 14.04
CA LYS A 57 5.11 6.55 14.82
C LYS A 57 4.95 8.03 14.47
N TYR A 58 6.05 8.79 14.36
CA TYR A 58 5.99 10.20 13.96
C TYR A 58 5.46 10.36 12.53
N ALA A 59 5.88 9.51 11.60
CA ALA A 59 5.39 9.55 10.22
C ALA A 59 3.88 9.25 10.12
N LEU A 60 3.40 8.26 10.88
CA LEU A 60 1.99 7.85 10.89
C LEU A 60 1.07 8.88 11.57
N GLN A 61 1.55 9.55 12.63
CA GLN A 61 0.81 10.63 13.28
C GLN A 61 0.51 11.78 12.32
N GLY A 62 1.45 12.11 11.42
CA GLY A 62 1.23 13.09 10.37
C GLY A 62 0.15 12.69 9.35
N SER A 63 -0.25 11.42 9.31
CA SER A 63 -1.28 10.87 8.42
C SER A 63 -2.61 10.57 9.15
N GLY A 64 -2.77 11.01 10.41
CA GLY A 64 -4.02 10.82 11.18
C GLY A 64 -4.16 9.46 11.87
N TYR A 65 -3.09 8.65 11.88
CA TYR A 65 -3.06 7.34 12.57
C TYR A 65 -2.14 7.38 13.78
N ARG A 66 -2.57 6.73 14.87
CA ARG A 66 -1.72 6.42 16.01
C ARG A 66 -1.22 4.99 15.91
N LEU A 67 0.10 4.85 15.88
CA LEU A 67 0.74 3.56 16.03
C LEU A 67 0.57 3.08 17.46
N ARG A 68 -0.17 1.98 17.66
CA ARG A 68 -0.37 1.35 18.96
C ARG A 68 0.69 0.30 19.25
N GLN A 69 1.02 -0.51 18.25
CA GLN A 69 1.98 -1.61 18.37
C GLN A 69 2.74 -1.78 17.05
N LEU A 70 4.05 -1.99 17.15
CA LEU A 70 4.93 -2.31 16.03
C LEU A 70 5.98 -3.31 16.49
N ASP A 71 5.81 -4.56 16.11
CA ASP A 71 6.73 -5.63 16.47
C ASP A 71 7.67 -5.88 15.30
N VAL A 72 8.84 -5.26 15.35
CA VAL A 72 9.90 -5.44 14.34
C VAL A 72 10.70 -6.68 14.67
N GLU A 73 10.73 -7.66 13.78
CA GLU A 73 11.42 -8.93 14.05
C GLU A 73 12.91 -8.81 13.76
N ARG A 74 13.28 -8.59 12.49
CA ARG A 74 14.69 -8.48 12.07
C ARG A 74 14.84 -7.51 10.89
N PRO A 75 15.51 -6.38 11.07
CA PRO A 75 15.98 -5.56 9.95
C PRO A 75 17.24 -6.18 9.34
N THR A 76 17.29 -6.27 8.02
CA THR A 76 18.51 -6.53 7.26
C THR A 76 18.91 -5.26 6.48
N LEU A 77 19.92 -5.34 5.61
CA LEU A 77 20.33 -4.19 4.81
C LEU A 77 19.31 -3.81 3.71
N ASN A 78 18.42 -4.73 3.34
CA ASN A 78 17.52 -4.58 2.20
C ASN A 78 16.08 -5.09 2.44
N VAL A 79 15.83 -5.68 3.61
CA VAL A 79 14.52 -6.21 4.00
C VAL A 79 14.24 -5.83 5.44
N LEU A 80 13.03 -5.39 5.71
CA LEU A 80 12.49 -5.19 7.05
C LEU A 80 11.29 -6.12 7.22
N THR A 81 11.40 -7.07 8.14
CA THR A 81 10.28 -7.92 8.53
C THR A 81 9.64 -7.37 9.79
N ILE A 82 8.35 -7.11 9.72
CA ILE A 82 7.51 -6.67 10.83
C ILE A 82 6.50 -7.78 11.08
N ASP A 83 6.53 -8.34 12.29
CA ASP A 83 5.60 -9.39 12.67
C ASP A 83 4.17 -8.85 12.76
N ARG A 84 4.02 -7.66 13.38
CA ARG A 84 2.71 -7.05 13.58
C ARG A 84 2.75 -5.53 13.59
N VAL A 85 1.77 -4.92 12.93
CA VAL A 85 1.46 -3.49 12.99
C VAL A 85 0.04 -3.33 13.48
N VAL A 86 -0.19 -2.51 14.52
CA VAL A 86 -1.54 -2.11 14.95
C VAL A 86 -1.63 -0.60 14.91
N LEU A 87 -2.50 -0.11 14.02
CA LEU A 87 -2.84 1.29 13.85
C LEU A 87 -4.23 1.53 14.41
N GLU A 88 -4.39 2.62 15.15
CA GLU A 88 -5.68 3.13 15.59
C GLU A 88 -5.87 4.50 14.93
N GLY A 89 -6.97 4.71 14.24
CA GLY A 89 -7.27 6.01 13.67
C GLY A 89 -7.57 7.02 14.78
N THR A 90 -7.10 8.26 14.58
CA THR A 90 -7.20 9.32 15.59
C THR A 90 -7.99 10.54 15.14
N GLY A 91 -8.38 10.58 13.85
CA GLY A 91 -9.18 11.66 13.28
C GLY A 91 -10.68 11.42 13.47
N GLU A 92 -11.46 12.51 13.34
CA GLU A 92 -12.92 12.50 13.34
C GLU A 92 -13.49 11.58 12.23
N ASP A 93 -12.73 11.38 11.14
CA ASP A 93 -13.09 10.48 10.02
C ASP A 93 -12.53 9.05 10.15
N ALA A 94 -11.71 8.77 11.16
CA ALA A 94 -10.93 7.53 11.28
C ALA A 94 -11.23 6.78 12.60
N ALA A 95 -12.51 6.61 12.94
CA ALA A 95 -12.89 5.70 14.03
C ALA A 95 -12.66 4.25 13.55
N GLY A 96 -11.49 3.68 13.82
CA GLY A 96 -11.19 2.31 13.41
C GLY A 96 -9.80 1.83 13.79
N SER A 97 -9.57 0.52 13.66
CA SER A 97 -8.27 -0.09 13.89
C SER A 97 -7.85 -0.92 12.69
N ILE A 98 -6.59 -0.80 12.28
CA ILE A 98 -5.98 -1.62 11.23
C ILE A 98 -4.90 -2.46 11.88
N THR A 99 -4.98 -3.78 11.72
CA THR A 99 -3.96 -4.73 12.13
C THR A 99 -3.36 -5.37 10.89
N LEU A 100 -2.05 -5.32 10.73
CA LEU A 100 -1.32 -6.01 9.67
C LEU A 100 -0.38 -7.03 10.32
N SER A 101 -0.27 -8.21 9.73
CA SER A 101 0.58 -9.30 10.22
C SER A 101 1.53 -9.78 9.13
N SER A 102 2.75 -10.11 9.53
CA SER A 102 3.84 -10.58 8.68
C SER A 102 4.03 -9.66 7.46
N VAL A 103 4.39 -8.40 7.76
CA VAL A 103 4.68 -7.37 6.77
C VAL A 103 6.16 -7.42 6.40
N LEU A 104 6.44 -7.71 5.14
CA LEU A 104 7.76 -7.73 4.57
C LEU A 104 7.94 -6.49 3.68
N VAL A 105 8.85 -5.61 4.09
CA VAL A 105 9.19 -4.39 3.35
C VAL A 105 10.56 -4.57 2.70
N ARG A 106 10.64 -4.49 1.38
CA ARG A 106 11.90 -4.51 0.62
C ARG A 106 12.30 -3.10 0.24
N TYR A 107 13.57 -2.78 0.40
CA TYR A 107 14.13 -1.48 0.06
C TYR A 107 15.57 -1.58 -0.42
N SER A 108 15.99 -0.59 -1.19
CA SER A 108 17.39 -0.35 -1.53
C SER A 108 17.75 1.10 -1.18
N LEU A 109 19.05 1.38 -1.06
CA LEU A 109 19.51 2.75 -0.84
C LEU A 109 18.99 3.69 -1.95
N SER A 110 19.02 3.24 -3.20
CA SER A 110 18.47 3.97 -4.33
C SER A 110 16.97 4.24 -4.21
N SER A 111 16.19 3.28 -3.71
CA SER A 111 14.75 3.43 -3.55
C SER A 111 14.43 4.43 -2.43
N LEU A 112 15.14 4.33 -1.30
CA LEU A 112 14.99 5.24 -0.17
C LEU A 112 15.38 6.68 -0.53
N LEU A 113 16.46 6.88 -1.29
CA LEU A 113 16.84 8.19 -1.82
C LEU A 113 15.77 8.76 -2.76
N ALA A 114 15.09 7.90 -3.52
CA ALA A 114 13.95 8.27 -4.36
C ALA A 114 12.62 8.39 -3.58
N LYS A 115 12.63 8.25 -2.25
CA LYS A 115 11.45 8.25 -1.37
C LYS A 115 10.37 7.24 -1.78
N LYS A 116 10.77 6.10 -2.36
CA LYS A 116 9.88 4.99 -2.73
C LYS A 116 10.40 3.67 -2.21
N LEU A 117 9.51 2.82 -1.69
CA LEU A 117 9.85 1.44 -1.34
C LEU A 117 9.90 0.56 -2.59
N GLU A 118 10.68 -0.53 -2.54
CA GLU A 118 10.70 -1.49 -3.66
C GLU A 118 9.45 -2.35 -3.64
N SER A 119 9.17 -3.00 -2.53
CA SER A 119 7.93 -3.75 -2.36
C SER A 119 7.46 -3.76 -0.91
N VAL A 120 6.16 -3.87 -0.71
CA VAL A 120 5.53 -4.14 0.58
C VAL A 120 4.62 -5.34 0.39
N HIS A 121 4.91 -6.43 1.10
CA HIS A 121 4.08 -7.64 1.09
C HIS A 121 3.50 -7.84 2.48
N VAL A 122 2.17 -7.91 2.57
CA VAL A 122 1.43 -8.17 3.79
C VAL A 122 0.75 -9.53 3.66
N THR A 123 1.06 -10.44 4.58
CA THR A 123 0.45 -11.78 4.54
C THR A 123 -1.01 -11.73 4.99
N SER A 124 -1.32 -10.97 6.04
CA SER A 124 -2.71 -10.77 6.46
C SER A 124 -2.95 -9.37 7.03
N GLY A 125 -4.10 -8.81 6.71
CA GLY A 125 -4.57 -7.53 7.20
C GLY A 125 -6.00 -7.65 7.73
N ALA A 126 -6.31 -6.94 8.81
CA ALA A 126 -7.64 -6.81 9.35
C ALA A 126 -7.92 -5.33 9.60
N ALA A 127 -8.98 -4.80 9.02
CA ALA A 127 -9.47 -3.45 9.28
C ALA A 127 -10.83 -3.54 9.97
N VAL A 128 -10.97 -2.87 11.11
CA VAL A 128 -12.24 -2.71 11.82
C VAL A 128 -12.65 -1.26 11.70
N ILE A 129 -13.80 -1.03 11.07
CA ILE A 129 -14.39 0.31 10.94
C ILE A 129 -15.42 0.46 12.07
N MET A 130 -15.25 1.49 12.89
CA MET A 130 -16.14 1.83 13.99
C MET A 130 -17.01 3.05 13.61
N PRO A 131 -18.20 3.20 14.22
CA PRO A 131 -19.00 4.40 14.06
C PRO A 131 -18.25 5.62 14.63
N SER A 132 -18.12 6.65 13.81
CA SER A 132 -17.73 7.99 14.25
C SER A 132 -18.99 8.84 14.42
N GLU A 133 -19.12 9.52 15.57
CA GLU A 133 -20.25 10.42 15.86
C GLU A 133 -20.20 11.73 15.04
N ALA A 134 -19.13 12.00 14.30
CA ALA A 134 -18.83 13.32 13.72
C ALA A 134 -18.68 13.36 12.18
N ALA A 135 -19.14 12.35 11.44
CA ALA A 135 -19.04 12.36 9.98
C ALA A 135 -20.04 13.35 9.35
N GLY A 136 -19.67 14.64 9.33
CA GLY A 136 -20.24 15.63 8.44
C GLY A 136 -19.90 15.25 6.99
N ALA A 137 -20.89 15.36 6.10
CA ALA A 137 -20.75 15.01 4.69
C ALA A 137 -19.85 16.01 3.95
N ASP A 138 -18.54 15.92 4.15
CA ASP A 138 -17.59 16.54 3.24
C ASP A 138 -17.51 15.71 1.95
N ALA A 139 -17.66 16.39 0.82
CA ALA A 139 -17.75 15.77 -0.50
C ALA A 139 -16.53 14.88 -0.75
N ALA A 140 -16.76 13.58 -0.90
CA ALA A 140 -15.70 12.61 -1.18
C ALA A 140 -15.03 12.94 -2.52
N HIS A 141 -13.84 13.54 -2.47
CA HIS A 141 -13.03 13.77 -3.66
C HIS A 141 -12.38 12.45 -4.07
N LEU A 142 -12.95 11.77 -5.06
CA LEU A 142 -12.34 10.57 -5.64
C LEU A 142 -11.13 11.01 -6.50
N PRO A 143 -9.88 10.67 -6.12
CA PRO A 143 -8.72 11.06 -6.92
C PRO A 143 -8.77 10.37 -8.28
N SER A 144 -8.17 11.00 -9.30
CA SER A 144 -8.05 10.36 -10.61
C SER A 144 -7.26 9.05 -10.50
N PRO A 145 -7.53 8.04 -11.34
CA PRO A 145 -6.81 6.77 -11.31
C PRO A 145 -5.28 6.87 -11.32
N PRO A 146 -4.67 7.75 -12.14
CA PRO A 146 -3.22 7.95 -12.08
C PRO A 146 -2.75 8.54 -10.75
N ALA A 147 -3.56 9.41 -10.12
CA ALA A 147 -3.25 9.98 -8.81
C ALA A 147 -3.34 8.93 -7.70
N LEU A 148 -4.33 8.03 -7.75
CA LEU A 148 -4.44 6.87 -6.84
C LEU A 148 -3.20 5.96 -6.94
N ILE A 149 -2.78 5.63 -8.17
CA ILE A 149 -1.59 4.79 -8.39
C ILE A 149 -0.30 5.53 -7.99
N ALA A 150 -0.22 6.84 -8.25
CA ALA A 150 0.94 7.65 -7.87
C ALA A 150 1.09 7.83 -6.34
N ALA A 151 -0.01 7.78 -5.59
CA ALA A 151 -0.02 7.86 -4.14
C ALA A 151 0.54 6.60 -3.45
N ILE A 152 0.75 5.51 -4.18
CA ILE A 152 1.30 4.26 -3.64
C ILE A 152 2.77 4.51 -3.24
N PRO A 153 3.12 4.34 -1.94
CA PRO A 153 4.46 4.64 -1.43
C PRO A 153 5.53 3.59 -1.83
N ALA A 154 5.14 2.54 -2.53
CA ALA A 154 5.99 1.45 -2.99
C ALA A 154 5.81 1.22 -4.50
N ARG A 155 6.80 0.59 -5.14
CA ARG A 155 6.66 0.14 -6.53
C ARG A 155 5.71 -1.05 -6.67
N GLU A 156 5.65 -1.87 -5.63
CA GLU A 156 4.74 -3.01 -5.54
C GLU A 156 4.17 -3.11 -4.11
N ILE A 157 2.85 -3.28 -4.00
CA ILE A 157 2.16 -3.63 -2.76
C ILE A 157 1.34 -4.89 -3.03
N GLU A 158 1.47 -5.88 -2.16
CA GLU A 158 0.68 -7.10 -2.20
C GLU A 158 0.12 -7.39 -0.80
N ILE A 159 -1.17 -7.66 -0.73
CA ILE A 159 -1.88 -8.08 0.49
C ILE A 159 -2.61 -9.38 0.15
N ASP A 160 -2.22 -10.48 0.80
CA ASP A 160 -2.72 -11.82 0.45
C ASP A 160 -4.11 -12.13 1.04
N ASP A 161 -4.41 -11.56 2.20
CA ASP A 161 -5.70 -11.66 2.86
C ASP A 161 -6.00 -10.36 3.61
N LEU A 162 -6.96 -9.59 3.11
CA LEU A 162 -7.48 -8.39 3.75
C LEU A 162 -8.89 -8.65 4.23
N ARG A 163 -9.09 -8.68 5.55
CA ARG A 163 -10.40 -8.75 6.20
C ARG A 163 -10.87 -7.36 6.60
N ILE A 164 -11.98 -6.89 6.05
CA ILE A 164 -12.64 -5.67 6.49
C ILE A 164 -13.89 -6.05 7.27
N GLU A 165 -14.00 -5.52 8.48
CA GLU A 165 -15.15 -5.65 9.37
C GLU A 165 -15.76 -4.27 9.57
N ASP A 166 -16.95 -4.04 9.01
CA ASP A 166 -17.71 -2.83 9.28
C ASP A 166 -18.64 -3.05 10.48
N ARG A 167 -18.44 -2.28 11.55
CA ARG A 167 -19.26 -2.30 12.78
C ARG A 167 -20.20 -1.11 12.89
N ARG A 168 -20.34 -0.30 11.83
CA ARG A 168 -21.27 0.84 11.78
C ARG A 168 -22.71 0.39 11.58
N SER A 169 -22.94 -0.72 10.89
CA SER A 169 -24.25 -1.35 10.75
C SER A 169 -24.67 -2.06 12.04
N THR A 170 -25.98 -2.13 12.27
CA THR A 170 -26.63 -2.87 13.37
C THR A 170 -25.97 -4.22 13.67
N PRO A 171 -26.00 -4.68 14.95
CA PRO A 171 -25.14 -5.75 15.49
C PRO A 171 -25.18 -7.13 14.79
N GLU A 172 -26.05 -7.33 13.81
CA GLU A 172 -26.24 -8.60 13.09
C GLU A 172 -25.62 -8.64 11.69
N VAL A 173 -25.24 -7.49 11.09
CA VAL A 173 -24.65 -7.47 9.74
C VAL A 173 -23.15 -7.27 9.83
N VAL A 174 -22.44 -8.29 10.31
CA VAL A 174 -20.98 -8.36 10.14
C VAL A 174 -20.72 -8.82 8.71
N THR A 175 -20.62 -7.88 7.78
CA THR A 175 -20.12 -8.16 6.44
C THR A 175 -18.60 -8.23 6.51
N SER A 176 -18.06 -9.46 6.55
CA SER A 176 -16.62 -9.67 6.37
C SER A 176 -16.31 -9.67 4.88
N ILE A 177 -15.56 -8.67 4.43
CA ILE A 177 -14.95 -8.68 3.11
C ILE A 177 -13.55 -9.28 3.29
N SER A 178 -13.27 -10.41 2.63
CA SER A 178 -11.93 -11.01 2.58
C SER A 178 -11.39 -10.89 1.16
N GLY A 179 -10.08 -10.74 0.98
CA GLY A 179 -9.60 -10.45 -0.37
C GLY A 179 -8.12 -10.29 -0.54
N ARG A 180 -7.71 -10.11 -1.79
CA ARG A 180 -6.34 -9.80 -2.17
C ARG A 180 -6.29 -8.43 -2.77
N LEU A 181 -5.22 -7.70 -2.50
CA LEU A 181 -4.93 -6.43 -3.13
C LEU A 181 -3.52 -6.49 -3.69
N ARG A 182 -3.37 -6.16 -4.96
CA ARG A 182 -2.07 -6.00 -5.62
C ARG A 182 -2.02 -4.67 -6.32
N ALA A 183 -1.00 -3.87 -6.03
CA ALA A 183 -0.81 -2.57 -6.63
C ALA A 183 0.63 -2.40 -7.12
N THR A 184 0.80 -1.89 -8.33
CA THR A 184 2.08 -1.57 -8.95
C THR A 184 2.02 -0.15 -9.50
N ASP A 185 3.12 0.32 -10.11
CA ASP A 185 3.18 1.59 -10.83
C ASP A 185 2.24 1.67 -12.05
N ARG A 186 1.64 0.56 -12.46
CA ARG A 186 0.80 0.46 -13.68
C ARG A 186 -0.59 -0.09 -13.45
N LEU A 187 -0.81 -0.78 -12.33
CA LEU A 187 -2.03 -1.55 -12.10
C LEU A 187 -2.33 -1.58 -10.62
N ALA A 188 -3.57 -1.27 -10.24
CA ALA A 188 -4.11 -1.67 -8.95
C ALA A 188 -5.24 -2.67 -9.20
N ALA A 189 -5.15 -3.85 -8.60
CA ALA A 189 -6.13 -4.92 -8.71
C ALA A 189 -6.51 -5.42 -7.33
N ALA A 190 -7.79 -5.72 -7.14
CA ALA A 190 -8.33 -6.28 -5.92
C ALA A 190 -9.31 -7.40 -6.24
N THR A 191 -9.25 -8.48 -5.46
CA THR A 191 -10.29 -9.50 -5.43
C THR A 191 -10.93 -9.48 -4.06
N ALA A 192 -12.25 -9.49 -3.99
CA ALA A 192 -13.00 -9.47 -2.75
C ALA A 192 -14.01 -10.61 -2.75
N ARG A 193 -14.14 -11.27 -1.61
CA ARG A 193 -15.13 -12.28 -1.30
C ARG A 193 -15.96 -11.79 -0.14
N LEU A 194 -17.26 -11.73 -0.37
CA LEU A 194 -18.27 -11.40 0.60
C LEU A 194 -19.11 -12.65 0.88
N SER A 195 -19.03 -13.16 2.10
CA SER A 195 -19.81 -14.32 2.52
C SER A 195 -20.61 -14.01 3.76
N ARG A 196 -21.90 -14.36 3.76
CA ARG A 196 -22.72 -14.45 4.96
C ARG A 196 -23.03 -15.92 5.23
N PRO A 197 -22.78 -16.45 6.44
CA PRO A 197 -22.82 -17.89 6.74
C PRO A 197 -24.06 -18.66 6.26
N ASP A 198 -25.21 -18.01 6.12
CA ASP A 198 -26.48 -18.67 5.76
C ASP A 198 -27.29 -17.99 4.63
N ALA A 199 -26.71 -17.00 3.92
CA ALA A 199 -27.46 -16.23 2.91
C ALA A 199 -26.83 -16.33 1.52
N PHE A 200 -25.59 -15.87 1.36
CA PHE A 200 -24.94 -15.75 0.05
C PHE A 200 -23.41 -15.79 0.16
N ALA A 201 -22.77 -16.17 -0.94
CA ALA A 201 -21.34 -16.04 -1.14
C ALA A 201 -21.11 -15.40 -2.52
N VAL A 202 -20.67 -14.15 -2.51
CA VAL A 202 -20.42 -13.36 -3.72
C VAL A 202 -18.93 -13.05 -3.77
N SER A 203 -18.35 -13.25 -4.94
CA SER A 203 -16.97 -12.90 -5.22
C SER A 203 -16.93 -11.84 -6.31
N GLY A 204 -15.93 -10.98 -6.23
CA GLY A 204 -15.70 -9.95 -7.23
C GLY A 204 -14.23 -9.65 -7.41
N ALA A 205 -13.89 -9.16 -8.59
CA ALA A 205 -12.57 -8.68 -8.92
C ALA A 205 -12.69 -7.31 -9.58
N ALA A 206 -11.84 -6.38 -9.19
CA ALA A 206 -11.74 -5.06 -9.80
C ALA A 206 -10.28 -4.76 -10.11
N SER A 207 -10.01 -4.09 -11.22
CA SER A 207 -8.68 -3.64 -11.59
C SER A 207 -8.74 -2.28 -12.27
N ILE A 208 -7.73 -1.46 -12.03
CA ILE A 208 -7.55 -0.16 -12.62
C ILE A 208 -6.11 0.02 -13.11
N THR A 209 -5.94 0.39 -14.37
CA THR A 209 -4.62 0.63 -14.96
C THR A 209 -4.19 2.08 -14.79
N SER A 210 -2.90 2.37 -14.94
CA SER A 210 -2.38 3.75 -14.98
C SER A 210 -2.87 4.54 -16.20
N ALA A 211 -3.30 3.85 -17.26
CA ALA A 211 -4.00 4.47 -18.37
C ALA A 211 -5.43 4.89 -17.99
N GLY A 212 -6.00 4.35 -16.91
CA GLY A 212 -7.36 4.61 -16.45
C GLY A 212 -8.38 3.61 -16.98
N ASP A 213 -7.95 2.46 -17.49
CA ASP A 213 -8.86 1.37 -17.83
C ASP A 213 -9.32 0.71 -16.55
N ILE A 214 -10.62 0.44 -16.45
CA ILE A 214 -11.26 -0.17 -15.28
C ILE A 214 -11.96 -1.43 -15.74
N SER A 215 -11.75 -2.51 -15.02
CA SER A 215 -12.51 -3.75 -15.18
C SER A 215 -13.02 -4.15 -13.82
N ALA A 216 -14.30 -4.47 -13.72
CA ALA A 216 -14.92 -5.00 -12.51
C ALA A 216 -15.89 -6.12 -12.88
N ILE A 217 -15.84 -7.20 -12.11
CA ILE A 217 -16.75 -8.33 -12.25
C ILE A 217 -17.21 -8.77 -10.87
N VAL A 218 -18.49 -9.08 -10.74
CA VAL A 218 -19.08 -9.63 -9.51
C VAL A 218 -19.97 -10.81 -9.91
N PHE A 219 -19.82 -11.92 -9.20
CA PHE A 219 -20.52 -13.17 -9.48
C PHE A 219 -20.88 -13.90 -8.19
N ASP A 220 -21.96 -14.68 -8.26
CA ASP A 220 -22.28 -15.68 -7.23
C ASP A 220 -21.28 -16.84 -7.36
N GLU A 221 -20.66 -17.25 -6.27
CA GLU A 221 -19.71 -18.37 -6.27
C GLU A 221 -20.33 -19.71 -6.71
N ARG A 222 -21.65 -19.83 -6.62
CA ARG A 222 -22.39 -21.00 -7.12
C ARG A 222 -22.47 -21.02 -8.65
N THR A 223 -22.36 -19.86 -9.30
CA THR A 223 -22.45 -19.71 -10.76
C THR A 223 -21.40 -18.72 -11.28
N PRO A 224 -20.10 -19.04 -11.19
CA PRO A 224 -19.02 -18.10 -11.49
C PRO A 224 -18.93 -17.72 -12.98
N GLU A 225 -19.46 -18.54 -13.88
CA GLU A 225 -19.47 -18.27 -15.32
C GLU A 225 -20.53 -17.23 -15.74
N ASP A 226 -21.45 -16.89 -14.84
CA ASP A 226 -22.60 -16.04 -15.11
C ASP A 226 -22.62 -14.84 -14.15
N PRO A 227 -21.91 -13.74 -14.50
CA PRO A 227 -21.71 -12.63 -13.60
C PRO A 227 -22.99 -11.86 -13.33
N MET A 228 -23.15 -11.38 -12.11
CA MET A 228 -24.27 -10.49 -11.73
C MET A 228 -23.99 -9.05 -12.16
N LEU A 229 -22.72 -8.67 -12.20
CA LEU A 229 -22.23 -7.39 -12.68
C LEU A 229 -20.94 -7.60 -13.45
N ARG A 230 -20.83 -6.97 -14.61
CA ARG A 230 -19.57 -6.82 -15.31
C ARG A 230 -19.48 -5.41 -15.88
N ALA A 231 -18.44 -4.69 -15.52
CA ALA A 231 -18.15 -3.37 -16.01
C ALA A 231 -16.75 -3.37 -16.61
N ASP A 232 -16.64 -2.91 -17.84
CA ASP A 232 -15.37 -2.72 -18.53
C ASP A 232 -15.38 -1.29 -19.05
N SER A 233 -14.36 -0.50 -18.72
CA SER A 233 -14.17 0.83 -19.28
C SER A 233 -12.75 0.97 -19.79
N VAL A 234 -12.63 1.49 -21.00
CA VAL A 234 -11.37 1.80 -21.64
C VAL A 234 -11.29 3.30 -21.80
N ARG A 235 -10.19 3.87 -21.34
CA ARG A 235 -9.90 5.28 -21.56
C ARG A 235 -9.25 5.43 -22.93
N GLY A 236 -9.86 6.22 -23.81
CA GLY A 236 -9.23 6.58 -25.06
C GLY A 236 -8.02 7.48 -24.80
N ASN A 237 -6.94 7.28 -25.56
CA ASN A 237 -5.75 8.09 -25.46
C ASN A 237 -6.02 9.47 -26.10
N THR A 238 -6.01 10.56 -25.33
CA THR A 238 -6.04 11.92 -25.90
C THR A 238 -5.11 12.88 -25.18
N SER A 239 -4.41 13.66 -26.00
CA SER A 239 -3.45 14.70 -25.64
C SER A 239 -4.11 16.08 -25.43
N GLY A 240 -5.26 16.16 -24.74
CA GLY A 240 -6.01 17.42 -24.59
C GLY A 240 -7.05 17.42 -23.45
N GLU A 241 -7.70 18.58 -23.24
CA GLU A 241 -8.60 18.95 -22.11
C GLU A 241 -9.84 18.04 -21.89
N ALA A 242 -10.03 17.05 -22.75
CA ALA A 242 -11.21 16.20 -22.78
C ALA A 242 -10.82 14.72 -22.92
N LEU A 243 -11.41 13.89 -22.05
CA LEU A 243 -11.06 12.49 -21.87
C LEU A 243 -12.17 11.61 -22.44
N PRO A 244 -11.98 11.00 -23.62
CA PRO A 244 -12.93 10.03 -24.15
C PRO A 244 -12.88 8.77 -23.28
N LEU A 245 -14.04 8.38 -22.79
CA LEU A 245 -14.29 7.20 -21.98
C LEU A 245 -15.32 6.35 -22.72
N SER A 246 -14.91 5.13 -23.05
CA SER A 246 -15.78 4.13 -23.64
C SER A 246 -15.91 2.95 -22.70
N GLY A 247 -17.04 2.27 -22.69
CA GLY A 247 -17.19 1.10 -21.85
C GLY A 247 -18.49 0.34 -22.05
N SER A 248 -18.59 -0.77 -21.33
CA SER A 248 -19.76 -1.64 -21.27
C SER A 248 -20.09 -2.00 -19.83
N LEU A 249 -21.38 -2.08 -19.53
CA LEU A 249 -21.92 -2.50 -18.25
C LEU A 249 -23.00 -3.54 -18.53
N TYR A 250 -22.77 -4.72 -18.00
CA TYR A 250 -23.74 -5.80 -17.87
C TYR A 250 -24.21 -5.84 -16.42
N LEU A 251 -25.52 -5.89 -16.20
CA LEU A 251 -26.13 -6.18 -14.90
C LEU A 251 -27.24 -7.22 -15.04
N ASP A 252 -27.19 -8.30 -14.26
CA ASP A 252 -28.35 -9.15 -13.98
C ASP A 252 -29.10 -8.52 -12.81
N ILE A 253 -30.13 -7.73 -13.13
CA ILE A 253 -30.88 -6.95 -12.14
C ILE A 253 -31.56 -7.87 -11.10
N PRO A 254 -32.28 -8.95 -11.49
CA PRO A 254 -32.87 -9.86 -10.52
C PRO A 254 -31.87 -10.43 -9.50
N ARG A 255 -30.69 -10.90 -9.96
CA ARG A 255 -29.67 -11.44 -9.03
C ARG A 255 -29.09 -10.34 -8.15
N LEU A 256 -28.76 -9.19 -8.72
CA LEU A 256 -28.21 -8.07 -7.97
C LEU A 256 -29.20 -7.59 -6.89
N MET A 257 -30.48 -7.46 -7.24
CA MET A 257 -31.52 -7.03 -6.31
C MET A 257 -31.78 -8.05 -5.20
N ARG A 258 -31.68 -9.35 -5.50
CA ARG A 258 -31.74 -10.41 -4.46
C ARG A 258 -30.59 -10.26 -3.47
N PHE A 259 -29.37 -10.11 -3.97
CA PHE A 259 -28.19 -9.90 -3.14
C PHE A 259 -28.28 -8.61 -2.30
N LEU A 260 -28.70 -7.50 -2.88
CA LEU A 260 -28.91 -6.24 -2.16
C LEU A 260 -30.04 -6.35 -1.13
N GLY A 261 -31.11 -7.08 -1.47
CA GLY A 261 -32.19 -7.42 -0.55
C GLY A 261 -31.67 -8.18 0.66
N ASP A 262 -30.88 -9.23 0.43
CA ASP A 262 -30.24 -10.02 1.49
C ASP A 262 -29.29 -9.16 2.34
N LEU A 263 -28.55 -8.23 1.71
CA LEU A 263 -27.68 -7.30 2.44
C LEU A 263 -28.46 -6.35 3.35
N SER A 264 -29.59 -5.83 2.88
CA SER A 264 -30.25 -4.68 3.49
C SER A 264 -30.99 -4.96 4.79
N ALA A 265 -31.52 -6.16 5.06
CA ALA A 265 -32.19 -6.55 6.32
C ALA A 265 -33.14 -5.50 6.98
N VAL A 266 -33.58 -4.48 6.24
CA VAL A 266 -34.47 -3.41 6.68
C VAL A 266 -35.80 -3.68 6.00
N GLY A 267 -36.75 -4.21 6.77
CA GLY A 267 -38.18 -4.20 6.45
C GLY A 267 -38.59 -5.04 5.25
N SER A 268 -39.12 -6.22 5.56
CA SER A 268 -39.94 -7.12 4.75
C SER A 268 -40.90 -6.45 3.74
N SER A 269 -40.38 -5.96 2.63
CA SER A 269 -41.15 -5.75 1.41
C SER A 269 -40.40 -6.48 0.30
N PRO A 270 -40.95 -7.56 -0.28
CA PRO A 270 -40.27 -8.30 -1.32
C PRO A 270 -40.10 -7.35 -2.51
N VAL A 271 -38.86 -6.92 -2.75
CA VAL A 271 -38.52 -6.15 -3.94
C VAL A 271 -38.73 -7.07 -5.14
N HIS A 272 -39.93 -7.03 -5.72
CA HIS A 272 -40.25 -7.66 -6.98
C HIS A 272 -39.61 -6.82 -8.09
N ALA A 273 -38.29 -6.94 -8.25
CA ALA A 273 -37.58 -6.40 -9.40
C ALA A 273 -37.71 -7.41 -10.56
N ASP A 274 -38.82 -7.33 -11.27
CA ASP A 274 -39.08 -8.17 -12.44
C ASP A 274 -38.60 -7.46 -13.72
N VAL A 275 -37.29 -7.25 -13.88
CA VAL A 275 -36.73 -6.77 -15.17
C VAL A 275 -35.30 -7.29 -15.42
N GLY A 276 -35.21 -8.45 -16.10
CA GLY A 276 -34.13 -8.94 -16.99
C GLY A 276 -32.66 -8.50 -16.79
N THR A 277 -31.91 -8.49 -17.89
CA THR A 277 -30.49 -8.08 -17.94
C THR A 277 -30.36 -6.69 -18.54
N LEU A 278 -29.63 -5.78 -17.90
CA LEU A 278 -29.22 -4.50 -18.49
C LEU A 278 -27.88 -4.68 -19.20
N ASN A 279 -27.87 -4.36 -20.50
CA ASN A 279 -26.64 -4.23 -21.28
C ASN A 279 -26.54 -2.80 -21.80
N ALA A 280 -25.59 -2.05 -21.26
CA ALA A 280 -25.32 -0.68 -21.67
C ALA A 280 -23.91 -0.57 -22.22
N THR A 281 -23.75 0.18 -23.30
CA THR A 281 -22.45 0.66 -23.78
C THR A 281 -22.47 2.18 -23.79
N TRP A 282 -21.43 2.82 -23.27
CA TRP A 282 -21.31 4.27 -23.29
C TRP A 282 -20.06 4.71 -24.04
N ASN A 283 -20.16 5.89 -24.64
CA ASN A 283 -19.05 6.67 -25.15
C ASN A 283 -19.30 8.09 -24.66
N LEU A 284 -18.52 8.54 -23.69
CA LEU A 284 -18.64 9.83 -23.04
C LEU A 284 -17.32 10.58 -23.17
N THR A 285 -17.40 11.90 -23.28
CA THR A 285 -16.21 12.75 -23.18
C THR A 285 -16.28 13.49 -21.86
N VAL A 286 -15.42 13.12 -20.91
CA VAL A 286 -15.38 13.75 -19.58
C VAL A 286 -14.34 14.87 -19.62
N PRO A 287 -14.70 16.11 -19.25
CA PRO A 287 -13.72 17.18 -19.13
C PRO A 287 -12.70 16.84 -18.04
N GLU A 288 -11.44 17.23 -18.23
CA GLU A 288 -10.35 16.94 -17.28
C GLU A 288 -10.60 17.53 -15.88
N ARG A 289 -11.50 18.53 -15.79
CA ARG A 289 -12.07 19.05 -14.55
C ARG A 289 -13.58 18.89 -14.57
N LEU A 290 -14.13 18.20 -13.56
CA LEU A 290 -15.57 18.15 -13.36
C LEU A 290 -16.09 19.57 -13.08
N PRO A 291 -17.21 20.00 -13.68
CA PRO A 291 -17.85 21.26 -13.33
C PRO A 291 -18.19 21.29 -11.83
N GLU A 292 -18.09 22.46 -11.19
CA GLU A 292 -18.47 22.64 -9.78
C GLU A 292 -19.93 22.24 -9.47
N SER A 293 -20.79 22.13 -10.49
CA SER A 293 -22.16 21.63 -10.33
C SER A 293 -22.24 20.12 -10.11
N PHE A 294 -21.21 19.35 -10.49
CA PHE A 294 -21.23 17.89 -10.36
C PHE A 294 -20.93 17.43 -8.92
N SER A 295 -20.18 18.21 -8.14
CA SER A 295 -19.95 17.93 -6.71
C SER A 295 -21.22 18.08 -5.88
N GLN A 296 -22.18 18.91 -6.31
CA GLN A 296 -23.49 19.08 -5.65
C GLN A 296 -24.44 17.90 -5.88
N PHE A 297 -24.18 17.04 -6.86
CA PHE A 297 -25.01 15.85 -7.14
C PHE A 297 -24.53 14.61 -6.36
N LEU A 298 -23.31 14.65 -5.81
CA LEU A 298 -22.69 13.56 -5.06
C LEU A 298 -22.75 13.76 -3.53
N SER A 299 -23.31 14.88 -3.06
CA SER A 299 -23.62 15.19 -1.66
C SER A 299 -25.07 14.87 -1.33
#